data_AF-A0A9W4WN18-F1
#
_entry.id   AF-A0A9W4WN18-F1
#
_cell.length_a   1.000
_cell.length_b   1.000
_cell.length_c   1.000
_cell.angle_alpha   90.00
_cell.angle_beta   90.00
_cell.angle_gamma   90.00
#
_symmetry.space_group_name_H-M   'P 1'
#
loop_
_entity.id
_entity.type
_entity.pdbx_description
1 polymer ?
#
loop_
_entity_poly.entity_id
_entity_poly.type
_entity_poly.pdbx_seq_one_letter_code
_entity_poly.pdbx_strand_id
1 'polypeptide(L)'
;MQTDAKSFDRALQAVLLSQYRRKVFEKNKLLIKPVILFKSKTINESKVFEEEFIKGIRELTPEKIGEIKANSEDKTIAKAFNYLEDNKISFENLVAELQEDFSTEKIISVNSKDESVEKQLAVNTLEDPNNEYRAIFAVDKLNEGWDVLNLFDIVRLYDTRDAKNNIPGPTTIREAQLIGRGARYCPFKLDNSDDPFKRKLDNDLENEMRIGEELYYHSTYNPRYIQELNSALIKSGIIPDHTIKRNLLIKDDFKSTSFYKTGLLFLNYPEKNLRKDVFSLPSSLRSTLYSTSLRTGFSLSDDLFAEQTKKGIERKEKDFCLRDFSQTVIKKALYKLDFYFFSNLQKYFPNLEKLDEFILKNEYLGEIKINVSGLAPQLENSLSPEHELEAVTKILEQIASSLSSQNSE
;
A
#
# COMPACT_ATOMS: atom_id res chain seq x y z
N MET A 1 -12.62 -13.97 16.38
CA MET A 1 -12.57 -15.10 17.32
C MET A 1 -13.31 -14.75 18.59
N GLN A 2 -14.09 -15.69 19.10
CA GLN A 2 -14.85 -15.53 20.34
C GLN A 2 -14.41 -16.59 21.31
N THR A 3 -14.07 -16.19 22.53
CA THR A 3 -13.68 -17.12 23.58
C THR A 3 -14.23 -16.64 24.91
N ASP A 4 -14.83 -17.56 25.67
CA ASP A 4 -15.17 -17.32 27.08
C ASP A 4 -13.93 -17.56 27.96
N ALA A 5 -12.85 -16.88 27.61
CA ALA A 5 -11.55 -17.00 28.24
C ALA A 5 -11.17 -15.69 28.94
N LYS A 6 -10.37 -15.80 30.00
CA LYS A 6 -9.80 -14.65 30.70
C LYS A 6 -9.04 -13.75 29.71
N SER A 7 -8.94 -12.47 30.05
CA SER A 7 -8.30 -11.47 29.18
C SER A 7 -6.90 -11.88 28.73
N PHE A 8 -6.08 -12.45 29.63
CA PHE A 8 -4.75 -12.95 29.29
C PHE A 8 -4.78 -14.15 28.33
N ASP A 9 -5.65 -15.14 28.56
CA ASP A 9 -5.72 -16.33 27.68
C ASP A 9 -6.12 -15.96 26.24
N ARG A 10 -7.03 -14.98 26.10
CA ARG A 10 -7.42 -14.42 24.79
C ARG A 10 -6.28 -13.66 24.13
N ALA A 11 -5.54 -12.87 24.92
CA ALA A 11 -4.35 -12.19 24.43
C ALA A 11 -3.28 -13.21 23.97
N LEU A 12 -3.10 -14.29 24.72
CA LEU A 12 -2.15 -15.35 24.39
C LEU A 12 -2.55 -16.10 23.11
N GLN A 13 -3.84 -16.31 22.84
CA GLN A 13 -4.29 -16.83 21.55
C GLN A 13 -3.92 -15.92 20.37
N ALA A 14 -4.11 -14.59 20.52
CA ALA A 14 -3.69 -13.63 19.50
C ALA A 14 -2.16 -13.63 19.31
N VAL A 15 -1.40 -13.75 20.40
CA VAL A 15 0.07 -13.90 20.38
C VAL A 15 0.51 -15.14 19.62
N LEU A 16 -0.14 -16.29 19.87
CA LEU A 16 0.13 -17.55 19.15
C LEU A 16 -0.14 -17.41 17.65
N LEU A 17 -1.26 -16.79 17.25
CA LEU A 17 -1.57 -16.54 15.84
C LEU A 17 -0.60 -15.55 15.19
N SER A 18 -0.21 -14.50 15.91
CA SER A 18 0.80 -13.55 15.44
C SER A 18 2.14 -14.24 15.19
N GLN A 19 2.56 -15.15 16.07
CA GLN A 19 3.80 -15.90 15.89
C GLN A 19 3.71 -16.92 14.77
N TYR A 20 2.60 -17.66 14.67
CA TYR A 20 2.33 -18.54 13.54
C TYR A 20 2.40 -17.78 12.21
N ARG A 21 1.71 -16.63 12.10
CA ARG A 21 1.71 -15.79 10.90
C ARG A 21 3.12 -15.32 10.54
N ARG A 22 3.92 -14.89 11.53
CA ARG A 22 5.32 -14.50 11.32
C ARG A 22 6.13 -15.64 10.69
N LYS A 23 6.03 -16.85 11.23
CA LYS A 23 6.73 -18.03 10.70
C LYS A 23 6.30 -18.37 9.27
N VAL A 24 5.01 -18.24 8.97
CA VAL A 24 4.47 -18.45 7.62
C VAL A 24 5.04 -17.41 6.63
N PHE A 25 5.12 -16.14 7.02
CA PHE A 25 5.80 -15.11 6.22
C PHE A 25 7.30 -15.42 6.02
N GLU A 26 8.01 -15.80 7.08
CA GLU A 26 9.44 -16.14 7.03
C GLU A 26 9.72 -17.33 6.10
N LYS A 27 8.88 -18.37 6.15
CA LYS A 27 8.94 -19.53 5.25
C LYS A 27 8.82 -19.13 3.78
N ASN A 28 8.08 -18.05 3.50
CA ASN A 28 7.90 -17.47 2.17
C ASN A 28 8.89 -16.33 1.87
N LYS A 29 9.94 -16.16 2.69
CA LYS A 29 10.98 -15.12 2.56
C LYS A 29 10.44 -13.69 2.62
N LEU A 30 9.30 -13.50 3.30
CA LEU A 30 8.68 -12.21 3.53
C LEU A 30 9.05 -11.71 4.93
N LEU A 31 9.73 -10.57 5.00
CA LEU A 31 10.09 -9.92 6.26
C LEU A 31 8.92 -9.05 6.76
N ILE A 32 7.83 -9.71 7.12
CA ILE A 32 6.62 -9.04 7.64
C ILE A 32 6.47 -9.39 9.10
N LYS A 33 6.47 -8.35 9.95
CA LYS A 33 6.29 -8.44 11.39
C LYS A 33 4.81 -8.23 11.73
N PRO A 34 4.06 -9.25 12.18
CA PRO A 34 2.66 -9.09 12.55
C PRO A 34 2.51 -8.33 13.88
N VAL A 35 1.60 -7.36 13.90
CA VAL A 35 1.31 -6.50 15.04
C VAL A 35 -0.08 -6.80 15.63
N ILE A 36 -0.18 -6.73 16.95
CA ILE A 36 -1.40 -6.92 17.73
C ILE A 36 -1.77 -5.61 18.43
N LEU A 37 -3.05 -5.24 18.35
CA LEU A 37 -3.62 -4.12 19.11
C LEU A 37 -4.48 -4.63 20.27
N PHE A 38 -4.09 -4.27 21.49
CA PHE A 38 -4.86 -4.45 22.71
C PHE A 38 -5.69 -3.20 23.00
N LYS A 39 -7.01 -3.36 22.95
CA LYS A 39 -7.97 -2.25 23.09
C LYS A 39 -8.67 -2.30 24.44
N SER A 40 -8.42 -1.30 25.27
CA SER A 40 -8.99 -1.13 26.60
C SER A 40 -10.00 0.01 26.64
N LYS A 41 -10.91 0.01 27.63
CA LYS A 41 -11.92 1.08 27.74
C LYS A 41 -11.38 2.30 28.45
N THR A 42 -10.53 2.12 29.46
CA THR A 42 -9.92 3.22 30.21
C THR A 42 -8.40 3.13 30.21
N ILE A 43 -7.73 4.27 30.41
CA ILE A 43 -6.26 4.33 30.49
C ILE A 43 -5.76 3.47 31.65
N ASN A 44 -6.49 3.46 32.76
CA ASN A 44 -6.13 2.67 33.93
C ASN A 44 -6.21 1.17 33.64
N GLU A 45 -7.31 0.70 33.04
CA GLU A 45 -7.44 -0.71 32.62
C GLU A 45 -6.35 -1.11 31.61
N SER A 46 -6.02 -0.21 30.67
CA SER A 46 -4.95 -0.41 29.69
C SER A 46 -3.61 -0.68 30.38
N LYS A 47 -3.23 0.15 31.36
CA LYS A 47 -1.98 -0.01 32.12
C LYS A 47 -1.96 -1.27 32.97
N VAL A 48 -3.05 -1.56 33.68
CA VAL A 48 -3.16 -2.76 34.51
C VAL A 48 -3.00 -4.02 33.65
N PHE A 49 -3.65 -4.07 32.49
CA PHE A 49 -3.54 -5.22 31.61
C PHE A 49 -2.18 -5.29 30.90
N GLU A 50 -1.54 -4.16 30.58
CA GLU A 50 -0.17 -4.12 30.06
C GLU A 50 0.82 -4.77 31.04
N GLU A 51 0.74 -4.44 32.33
CA GLU A 51 1.55 -5.06 33.38
C GLU A 51 1.24 -6.57 33.54
N GLU A 52 -0.04 -6.94 33.52
CA GLU A 52 -0.48 -8.34 33.54
C GLU A 52 0.08 -9.12 32.34
N PHE A 53 0.01 -8.54 31.14
CA PHE A 53 0.48 -9.13 29.90
C PHE A 53 2.00 -9.34 29.92
N ILE A 54 2.77 -8.31 30.26
CA ILE A 54 4.23 -8.38 30.37
C ILE A 54 4.64 -9.50 31.33
N LYS A 55 4.01 -9.54 32.51
CA LYS A 55 4.29 -10.56 33.51
C LYS A 55 3.92 -11.96 32.98
N GLY A 56 2.74 -12.09 32.38
CA GLY A 56 2.24 -13.36 31.88
C GLY A 56 3.07 -13.92 30.72
N ILE A 57 3.58 -13.07 29.82
CA ILE A 57 4.52 -13.48 28.77
C ILE A 57 5.85 -13.94 29.37
N ARG A 58 6.43 -13.16 30.30
CA ARG A 58 7.70 -13.51 30.96
C ARG A 58 7.63 -14.81 31.75
N GLU A 59 6.49 -15.11 32.36
CA GLU A 59 6.27 -16.30 33.18
C GLU A 59 5.58 -17.44 32.39
N LEU A 60 5.47 -17.31 31.07
CA LEU A 60 4.82 -18.28 30.21
C LEU A 60 5.52 -19.64 30.27
N THR A 61 4.73 -20.72 30.33
CA THR A 61 5.26 -22.09 30.38
C THR A 61 4.69 -22.96 29.24
N PRO A 62 5.41 -24.04 28.86
CA PRO A 62 4.93 -24.98 27.85
C PRO A 62 3.57 -25.60 28.18
N GLU A 63 3.29 -25.84 29.46
CA GLU A 63 2.02 -26.42 29.93
C GLU A 63 0.85 -25.48 29.60
N LYS A 64 1.04 -24.17 29.78
CA LYS A 64 0.01 -23.17 29.47
C LYS A 64 -0.34 -23.15 27.97
N ILE A 65 0.65 -23.34 27.11
CA ILE A 65 0.41 -23.49 25.66
C ILE A 65 -0.36 -24.79 25.38
N GLY A 66 0.00 -25.88 26.06
CA GLY A 66 -0.73 -27.15 25.99
C GLY A 66 -2.20 -27.03 26.41
N GLU A 67 -2.50 -26.28 27.46
CA GLU A 67 -3.87 -25.98 27.89
C GLU A 67 -4.68 -25.26 26.80
N ILE A 68 -4.08 -24.25 26.15
CA ILE A 68 -4.75 -23.52 25.07
C ILE A 68 -5.04 -24.45 23.89
N LYS A 69 -4.09 -25.31 23.53
CA LYS A 69 -4.29 -26.31 22.48
C LYS A 69 -5.44 -27.25 22.80
N ALA A 70 -5.51 -27.74 24.04
CA ALA A 70 -6.54 -28.69 24.47
C ALA A 70 -7.95 -28.06 24.53
N ASN A 71 -8.02 -26.77 24.90
CA ASN A 71 -9.28 -26.06 25.10
C ASN A 71 -9.81 -25.32 23.86
N SER A 72 -9.03 -25.27 22.77
CA SER A 72 -9.42 -24.55 21.56
C SER A 72 -10.08 -25.47 20.53
N GLU A 73 -11.35 -25.20 20.23
CA GLU A 73 -12.05 -25.80 19.08
C GLU A 73 -11.91 -24.96 17.80
N ASP A 74 -11.14 -23.87 17.84
CA ASP A 74 -10.99 -22.96 16.71
C ASP A 74 -10.07 -23.57 15.64
N LYS A 75 -10.55 -23.62 14.40
CA LYS A 75 -9.84 -24.22 13.27
C LYS A 75 -8.52 -23.52 12.95
N THR A 76 -8.44 -22.21 13.12
CA THR A 76 -7.22 -21.45 12.83
C THR A 76 -6.17 -21.69 13.91
N ILE A 77 -6.57 -21.75 15.19
CA ILE A 77 -5.67 -22.13 16.28
C ILE A 77 -5.15 -23.56 16.07
N ALA A 78 -6.04 -24.49 15.67
CA ALA A 78 -5.64 -25.85 15.32
C ALA A 78 -4.63 -25.88 14.16
N LYS A 79 -4.83 -25.07 13.11
CA LYS A 79 -3.86 -24.92 12.00
C LYS A 79 -2.50 -24.43 12.50
N ALA A 80 -2.47 -23.46 13.42
CA ALA A 80 -1.22 -23.00 14.02
C ALA A 80 -0.49 -24.11 14.78
N PHE A 81 -1.20 -24.93 15.55
CA PHE A 81 -0.58 -26.07 16.26
C PHE A 81 -0.12 -27.18 15.32
N ASN A 82 -0.88 -27.50 14.28
CA ASN A 82 -0.46 -28.46 13.26
C ASN A 82 0.82 -27.99 12.55
N TYR A 83 0.92 -26.70 12.23
CA TYR A 83 2.14 -26.13 11.66
C TYR A 83 3.35 -26.30 12.58
N LEU A 84 3.18 -26.08 13.89
CA LEU A 84 4.26 -26.27 14.86
C LEU A 84 4.73 -27.73 14.88
N GLU A 85 3.80 -28.69 14.84
CA GLU A 85 4.12 -30.13 14.78
C GLU A 85 4.84 -30.50 13.48
N ASP A 86 4.31 -30.08 12.33
CA ASP A 86 4.86 -30.36 11.00
C ASP A 86 6.29 -29.82 10.85
N ASN A 87 6.58 -28.67 11.48
CA ASN A 87 7.89 -28.03 11.48
C ASN A 87 8.76 -28.40 12.69
N LYS A 88 8.32 -29.35 13.54
CA LYS A 88 9.05 -29.85 14.72
C LYS A 88 9.45 -28.75 15.71
N ILE A 89 8.57 -27.77 15.92
CA ILE A 89 8.76 -26.69 16.88
C ILE A 89 8.19 -27.16 18.21
N SER A 90 9.05 -27.33 19.22
CA SER A 90 8.61 -27.70 20.57
C SER A 90 7.95 -26.53 21.28
N PHE A 91 7.16 -26.81 22.32
CA PHE A 91 6.53 -25.76 23.12
C PHE A 91 7.56 -24.93 23.89
N GLU A 92 8.69 -25.51 24.30
CA GLU A 92 9.79 -24.79 24.95
C GLU A 92 10.39 -23.75 24.00
N ASN A 93 10.63 -24.13 22.74
CA ASN A 93 11.13 -23.20 21.73
C ASN A 93 10.11 -22.09 21.46
N LEU A 94 8.84 -22.44 21.33
CA LEU A 94 7.77 -21.47 21.12
C LEU A 94 7.67 -20.48 22.30
N VAL A 95 7.74 -20.96 23.53
CA VAL A 95 7.72 -20.09 24.72
C VAL A 95 8.89 -19.11 24.71
N ALA A 96 10.11 -19.58 24.43
CA ALA A 96 11.29 -18.71 24.35
C ALA A 96 11.15 -17.64 23.26
N GLU A 97 10.62 -18.02 22.09
CA GLU A 97 10.33 -17.06 21.02
C GLU A 97 9.29 -16.02 21.43
N LEU A 98 8.18 -16.45 22.06
CA LEU A 98 7.13 -15.54 22.50
C LEU A 98 7.62 -14.58 23.58
N GLN A 99 8.46 -15.06 24.50
CA GLN A 99 9.09 -14.24 25.55
C GLN A 99 9.99 -13.15 24.96
N GLU A 100 10.76 -13.48 23.92
CA GLU A 100 11.64 -12.54 23.24
C GLU A 100 10.86 -11.55 22.36
N ASP A 101 9.92 -12.05 21.57
CA ASP A 101 9.19 -11.29 20.57
C ASP A 101 8.12 -10.37 21.15
N PHE A 102 7.63 -10.66 22.35
CA PHE A 102 6.69 -9.84 23.11
C PHE A 102 7.29 -9.37 24.43
N SER A 103 8.61 -9.20 24.47
CA SER A 103 9.32 -8.58 25.59
C SER A 103 8.90 -7.12 25.78
N THR A 104 9.24 -6.55 26.93
CA THR A 104 8.87 -5.18 27.32
C THR A 104 9.32 -4.12 26.31
N GLU A 105 10.48 -4.31 25.68
CA GLU A 105 11.04 -3.38 24.70
C GLU A 105 10.25 -3.37 23.37
N LYS A 106 9.52 -4.47 23.08
CA LYS A 106 8.71 -4.66 21.87
C LYS A 106 7.22 -4.37 22.11
N ILE A 107 6.90 -3.74 23.24
CA ILE A 107 5.56 -3.31 23.62
C ILE A 107 5.50 -1.79 23.65
N ILE A 108 4.41 -1.20 23.14
CA ILE A 108 4.17 0.25 23.21
C ILE A 108 2.77 0.57 23.73
N SER A 109 2.70 1.59 24.59
CA SER A 109 1.47 2.05 25.24
C SER A 109 1.14 3.47 24.78
N VAL A 110 -0.07 3.63 24.22
CA VAL A 110 -0.57 4.81 23.48
C VAL A 110 -1.95 5.21 24.04
N ASN A 111 -1.96 5.79 25.23
CA ASN A 111 -3.12 6.03 26.07
C ASN A 111 -3.40 7.52 26.38
N SER A 112 -2.43 8.45 26.31
CA SER A 112 -2.63 9.87 26.69
C SER A 112 -2.49 10.86 25.52
N LYS A 113 -3.05 12.07 25.66
CA LYS A 113 -2.88 13.15 24.67
C LYS A 113 -1.47 13.73 24.70
N ASP A 114 -0.85 13.80 25.87
CA ASP A 114 0.50 14.32 26.11
C ASP A 114 1.61 13.28 25.90
N GLU A 115 1.49 12.46 24.86
CA GLU A 115 2.55 11.48 24.54
C GLU A 115 3.64 12.11 23.71
N SER A 116 4.87 11.61 23.92
CA SER A 116 6.01 12.04 23.13
C SER A 116 5.75 11.86 21.63
N VAL A 117 6.23 12.82 20.84
CA VAL A 117 6.24 12.75 19.37
C VAL A 117 6.83 11.42 18.88
N GLU A 118 7.80 10.89 19.62
CA GLU A 118 8.45 9.60 19.38
C GLU A 118 7.46 8.42 19.37
N LYS A 119 6.54 8.34 20.35
CA LYS A 119 5.53 7.26 20.39
C LYS A 119 4.57 7.35 19.21
N GLN A 120 4.18 8.57 18.82
CA GLN A 120 3.30 8.76 17.67
C GLN A 120 3.99 8.34 16.37
N LEU A 121 5.27 8.71 16.20
CA LEU A 121 6.06 8.30 15.05
C LEU A 121 6.21 6.78 15.02
N ALA A 122 6.58 6.15 16.13
CA ALA A 122 6.75 4.70 16.23
C ALA A 122 5.48 3.92 15.87
N VAL A 123 4.30 4.43 16.23
CA VAL A 123 3.02 3.78 15.95
C VAL A 123 2.56 3.98 14.49
N ASN A 124 3.08 5.00 13.81
CA ASN A 124 2.81 5.27 12.39
C ASN A 124 3.86 4.65 11.45
N THR A 125 4.92 4.04 11.98
CA THR A 125 6.00 3.39 11.19
C THR A 125 6.21 1.93 11.63
N LEU A 126 5.14 1.25 12.03
CA LEU A 126 5.22 -0.12 12.58
C LEU A 126 5.68 -1.16 11.56
N GLU A 127 5.55 -0.85 10.28
CA GLU A 127 6.04 -1.63 9.15
C GLU A 127 7.54 -1.44 8.88
N ASP A 128 8.19 -0.44 9.48
CA ASP A 128 9.63 -0.23 9.34
C ASP A 128 10.38 -1.43 9.94
N PRO A 129 11.34 -2.03 9.22
CA PRO A 129 12.14 -3.15 9.73
C PRO A 129 12.91 -2.85 11.02
N ASN A 130 13.24 -1.58 11.29
CA ASN A 130 13.93 -1.16 12.51
C ASN A 130 12.97 -0.91 13.68
N ASN A 131 11.67 -0.89 13.41
CA ASN A 131 10.66 -0.80 14.44
C ASN A 131 10.41 -2.22 14.96
N GLU A 132 10.67 -2.48 16.24
CA GLU A 132 10.51 -3.82 16.81
C GLU A 132 9.18 -4.01 17.55
N TYR A 133 8.34 -2.97 17.66
CA TYR A 133 7.08 -3.06 18.38
C TYR A 133 6.12 -4.06 17.74
N ARG A 134 5.62 -5.02 18.52
CA ARG A 134 4.66 -6.05 18.08
C ARG A 134 3.32 -6.01 18.80
N ALA A 135 3.27 -5.38 19.97
CA ALA A 135 2.05 -5.24 20.77
C ALA A 135 1.81 -3.79 21.16
N ILE A 136 0.59 -3.32 20.92
CA ILE A 136 0.18 -1.94 21.16
C ILE A 136 -0.97 -1.94 22.16
N PHE A 137 -0.88 -1.14 23.21
CA PHE A 137 -1.94 -0.96 24.19
C PHE A 137 -2.55 0.43 24.00
N ALA A 138 -3.85 0.51 23.73
CA ALA A 138 -4.52 1.79 23.46
C ALA A 138 -5.98 1.84 23.92
N VAL A 139 -6.46 3.06 24.15
CA VAL A 139 -7.87 3.33 24.51
C VAL A 139 -8.67 3.97 23.39
N ASP A 140 -8.26 5.12 22.85
CA ASP A 140 -9.09 5.86 21.85
C ASP A 140 -8.27 6.68 20.83
N LYS A 141 -6.96 6.86 21.03
CA LYS A 141 -6.15 7.77 20.22
C LYS A 141 -5.91 7.28 18.79
N LEU A 142 -6.00 5.97 18.56
CA LEU A 142 -5.82 5.35 17.24
C LEU A 142 -7.03 5.52 16.30
N ASN A 143 -7.98 6.38 16.66
CA ASN A 143 -9.23 6.58 15.90
C ASN A 143 -9.08 7.63 14.78
N GLU A 144 -7.98 8.39 14.68
CA GLU A 144 -7.74 9.39 13.61
C GLU A 144 -6.28 9.34 13.11
N GLY A 145 -6.07 9.21 11.80
CA GLY A 145 -4.73 9.24 11.18
C GLY A 145 -3.86 7.97 11.35
N TRP A 146 -4.31 6.98 12.12
CA TRP A 146 -3.61 5.71 12.26
C TRP A 146 -3.99 4.72 11.15
N ASP A 147 -2.99 4.33 10.35
CA ASP A 147 -3.13 3.46 9.18
C ASP A 147 -1.87 2.61 9.04
N VAL A 148 -1.97 1.33 9.38
CA VAL A 148 -0.82 0.42 9.51
C VAL A 148 -1.16 -0.89 8.84
N LEU A 149 -0.28 -1.31 7.93
CA LEU A 149 -0.53 -2.43 7.02
C LEU A 149 -0.20 -3.80 7.61
N ASN A 150 0.57 -3.85 8.70
CA ASN A 150 0.94 -5.10 9.39
C ASN A 150 0.16 -5.32 10.70
N LEU A 151 -0.96 -4.63 10.90
CA LEU A 151 -1.90 -4.92 11.97
C LEU A 151 -2.78 -6.11 11.58
N PHE A 152 -2.66 -7.22 12.30
CA PHE A 152 -3.39 -8.44 11.97
C PHE A 152 -4.35 -8.94 13.05
N ASP A 153 -4.18 -8.48 14.29
CA ASP A 153 -5.00 -8.92 15.41
C ASP A 153 -5.42 -7.72 16.24
N ILE A 154 -6.70 -7.63 16.57
CA ILE A 154 -7.25 -6.65 17.50
C ILE A 154 -7.91 -7.42 18.64
N VAL A 155 -7.41 -7.23 19.87
CA VAL A 155 -7.90 -7.87 21.08
C VAL A 155 -8.68 -6.86 21.90
N ARG A 156 -9.99 -7.06 21.99
CA ARG A 156 -10.87 -6.26 22.84
C ARG A 156 -10.78 -6.77 24.28
N LEU A 157 -10.45 -5.90 25.23
CA LEU A 157 -10.19 -6.26 26.63
C LEU A 157 -11.31 -5.89 27.61
N TYR A 158 -12.43 -5.40 27.11
CA TYR A 158 -13.58 -4.99 27.90
C TYR A 158 -14.87 -5.53 27.30
N ASP A 159 -15.93 -5.64 28.13
CA ASP A 159 -17.20 -6.27 27.76
C ASP A 159 -18.41 -5.35 27.85
N THR A 160 -18.20 -4.07 28.17
CA THR A 160 -19.31 -3.12 28.26
C THR A 160 -19.94 -2.83 26.91
N ARG A 161 -21.25 -2.58 26.92
CA ARG A 161 -22.06 -2.28 25.75
C ARG A 161 -22.78 -0.95 25.93
N ASP A 162 -22.71 -0.10 24.92
CA ASP A 162 -23.31 1.25 24.95
C ASP A 162 -24.54 1.37 24.03
N ALA A 163 -25.10 0.24 23.60
CA ALA A 163 -26.24 0.21 22.68
C ALA A 163 -27.58 0.52 23.38
N LYS A 164 -28.38 1.38 22.73
CA LYS A 164 -29.79 1.63 23.05
C LYS A 164 -30.64 1.31 21.81
N ASN A 165 -31.75 0.59 22.01
CA ASN A 165 -32.77 0.32 20.98
C ASN A 165 -32.24 -0.24 19.64
N ASN A 166 -31.36 -1.25 19.66
CA ASN A 166 -30.75 -1.89 18.46
C ASN A 166 -29.95 -0.94 17.55
N ILE A 167 -29.59 0.25 18.02
CA ILE A 167 -28.66 1.14 17.33
C ILE A 167 -27.27 0.90 17.91
N PRO A 168 -26.25 0.60 17.08
CA PRO A 168 -24.87 0.46 17.55
C PRO A 168 -24.44 1.71 18.33
N GLY A 169 -23.92 1.51 19.53
CA GLY A 169 -23.40 2.61 20.35
C GLY A 169 -22.17 3.26 19.70
N PRO A 170 -21.77 4.46 20.15
CA PRO A 170 -20.61 5.18 19.60
C PRO A 170 -19.31 4.35 19.67
N THR A 171 -19.15 3.54 20.72
CA THR A 171 -18.01 2.63 20.90
C THR A 171 -17.94 1.56 19.81
N THR A 172 -19.06 0.90 19.50
CA THR A 172 -19.13 -0.13 18.44
C THR A 172 -18.87 0.45 17.06
N ILE A 173 -19.34 1.69 16.80
CA ILE A 173 -19.07 2.38 15.53
C ILE A 173 -17.57 2.66 15.38
N ARG A 174 -16.91 3.12 16.44
CA ARG A 174 -15.45 3.35 16.45
C ARG A 174 -14.67 2.06 16.24
N GLU A 175 -15.09 0.97 16.87
CA GLU A 175 -14.49 -0.35 16.67
C GLU A 175 -14.66 -0.84 15.22
N ALA A 176 -15.84 -0.68 14.62
CA ALA A 176 -16.06 -1.03 13.22
C ALA A 176 -15.18 -0.20 12.27
N GLN A 177 -14.99 1.10 12.55
CA GLN A 177 -14.07 1.95 11.80
C GLN A 177 -12.61 1.51 11.95
N LEU A 178 -12.19 1.18 13.17
CA LEU A 178 -10.85 0.66 13.47
C LEU A 178 -10.58 -0.65 12.73
N ILE A 179 -11.55 -1.57 12.73
CA ILE A 179 -11.52 -2.79 11.93
C ILE A 179 -11.40 -2.45 10.45
N GLY A 180 -12.16 -1.48 9.94
CA GLY A 180 -12.05 -1.04 8.54
C GLY A 180 -10.67 -0.50 8.15
N ARG A 181 -9.96 0.12 9.09
CA ARG A 181 -8.57 0.57 8.88
C ARG A 181 -7.58 -0.59 8.98
N GLY A 182 -7.74 -1.47 9.97
CA GLY A 182 -6.90 -2.65 10.14
C GLY A 182 -7.13 -3.74 9.08
N ALA A 183 -8.29 -3.79 8.45
CA ALA A 183 -8.64 -4.76 7.41
C ALA A 183 -8.06 -4.40 6.03
N ARG A 184 -7.17 -3.40 5.97
CA ARG A 184 -6.42 -3.09 4.76
C ARG A 184 -5.43 -4.22 4.47
N TYR A 185 -5.23 -4.44 3.18
CA TYR A 185 -4.39 -5.52 2.72
C TYR A 185 -2.92 -5.22 3.03
N CYS A 186 -2.28 -6.10 3.81
CA CYS A 186 -0.82 -6.09 3.98
C CYS A 186 -0.16 -6.41 2.65
N PRO A 187 0.65 -5.53 2.05
CA PRO A 187 1.17 -5.76 0.72
C PRO A 187 2.30 -6.79 0.73
N PHE A 188 2.12 -7.89 0.03
CA PHE A 188 3.16 -8.89 -0.18
C PHE A 188 3.03 -9.58 -1.54
N LYS A 189 4.08 -10.28 -1.96
CA LYS A 189 4.11 -11.07 -3.20
C LYS A 189 4.43 -12.52 -2.85
N LEU A 190 3.70 -13.46 -3.46
CA LEU A 190 4.09 -14.87 -3.45
C LEU A 190 4.94 -15.17 -4.68
N ASP A 191 4.51 -14.62 -5.82
CA ASP A 191 5.20 -14.71 -7.10
C ASP A 191 5.60 -13.33 -7.64
N ASN A 192 6.60 -13.29 -8.52
CA ASN A 192 7.09 -12.03 -9.13
C ASN A 192 6.02 -11.30 -9.97
N SER A 193 5.04 -12.03 -10.49
CA SER A 193 3.91 -11.51 -11.27
C SER A 193 2.80 -10.89 -10.41
N ASP A 194 2.83 -11.10 -9.10
CA ASP A 194 1.77 -10.63 -8.23
C ASP A 194 1.75 -9.10 -8.10
N ASP A 195 0.53 -8.56 -8.13
CA ASP A 195 0.25 -7.22 -7.63
C ASP A 195 0.33 -7.25 -6.09
N PRO A 196 1.29 -6.54 -5.48
CA PRO A 196 1.48 -6.59 -4.04
C PRO A 196 0.29 -6.00 -3.28
N PHE A 197 -0.59 -5.21 -3.91
CA PHE A 197 -1.72 -4.56 -3.24
C PHE A 197 -3.05 -5.28 -3.46
N LYS A 198 -3.04 -6.46 -4.09
CA LYS A 198 -4.25 -7.28 -4.31
C LYS A 198 -4.21 -8.57 -3.52
N ARG A 199 -5.40 -8.97 -3.05
CA ARG A 199 -5.65 -10.27 -2.43
C ARG A 199 -5.44 -11.39 -3.45
N LYS A 200 -4.88 -12.50 -2.98
CA LYS A 200 -4.44 -13.63 -3.82
C LYS A 200 -5.18 -14.91 -3.48
N LEU A 201 -5.62 -15.07 -2.23
CA LEU A 201 -6.03 -16.36 -1.68
C LEU A 201 -7.54 -16.44 -1.39
N ASP A 202 -8.34 -15.53 -1.97
CA ASP A 202 -9.80 -15.50 -1.82
C ASP A 202 -10.49 -16.82 -2.22
N ASN A 203 -9.94 -17.51 -3.23
CA ASN A 203 -10.47 -18.78 -3.73
C ASN A 203 -9.71 -20.02 -3.21
N ASP A 204 -8.57 -19.82 -2.55
CA ASP A 204 -7.71 -20.91 -2.04
C ASP A 204 -7.73 -20.91 -0.50
N LEU A 205 -8.82 -21.45 0.04
CA LEU A 205 -9.12 -21.38 1.46
C LEU A 205 -8.17 -22.22 2.34
N GLU A 206 -7.47 -23.18 1.75
CA GLU A 206 -6.56 -24.09 2.45
C GLU A 206 -5.09 -23.67 2.34
N ASN A 207 -4.80 -22.61 1.59
CA ASN A 207 -3.46 -22.08 1.50
C ASN A 207 -2.92 -21.61 2.86
N GLU A 208 -1.71 -22.03 3.21
CA GLU A 208 -1.04 -21.63 4.45
C GLU A 208 -0.85 -20.12 4.55
N MET A 209 -0.54 -19.45 3.43
CA MET A 209 -0.33 -18.00 3.35
C MET A 209 -1.62 -17.18 3.53
N ARG A 210 -2.78 -17.83 3.57
CA ARG A 210 -4.06 -17.15 3.74
C ARG A 210 -4.16 -16.43 5.08
N ILE A 211 -3.47 -16.91 6.11
CA ILE A 211 -3.38 -16.22 7.40
C ILE A 211 -2.79 -14.81 7.27
N GLY A 212 -1.98 -14.56 6.24
CA GLY A 212 -1.42 -13.24 5.91
C GLY A 212 -2.40 -12.29 5.21
N GLU A 213 -3.60 -12.74 4.84
CA GLU A 213 -4.67 -11.91 4.26
C GLU A 213 -5.86 -11.73 5.22
N GLU A 214 -5.76 -12.24 6.45
CA GLU A 214 -6.84 -12.28 7.42
C GLU A 214 -6.53 -11.43 8.67
N LEU A 215 -7.45 -10.52 9.00
CA LEU A 215 -7.50 -9.77 10.25
C LEU A 215 -8.40 -10.51 11.27
N TYR A 216 -7.88 -10.77 12.46
CA TYR A 216 -8.64 -11.39 13.55
C TYR A 216 -9.04 -10.36 14.61
N TYR A 217 -10.34 -10.23 14.83
CA TYR A 217 -10.90 -9.48 15.96
C TYR A 217 -11.25 -10.46 17.10
N HIS A 218 -10.58 -10.33 18.24
CA HIS A 218 -10.74 -11.19 19.42
C HIS A 218 -11.61 -10.50 20.47
N SER A 219 -12.72 -11.12 20.86
CA SER A 219 -13.63 -10.61 21.88
C SER A 219 -14.12 -11.70 22.80
N THR A 220 -14.65 -11.32 23.97
CA THR A 220 -15.45 -12.25 24.78
C THR A 220 -16.68 -12.66 23.99
N TYR A 221 -17.21 -13.85 24.27
CA TYR A 221 -18.45 -14.32 23.69
C TYR A 221 -19.63 -13.43 24.11
N ASN A 222 -20.14 -12.62 23.18
CA ASN A 222 -21.32 -11.78 23.39
C ASN A 222 -22.16 -11.66 22.09
N PRO A 223 -23.19 -12.51 21.92
CA PRO A 223 -23.96 -12.57 20.68
C PRO A 223 -24.61 -11.24 20.27
N ARG A 224 -25.06 -10.43 21.25
CA ARG A 224 -25.70 -9.14 20.99
C ARG A 224 -24.70 -8.12 20.46
N TYR A 225 -23.52 -8.07 21.06
CA TYR A 225 -22.43 -7.21 20.58
C TYR A 225 -22.01 -7.57 19.15
N ILE A 226 -21.96 -8.86 18.80
CA ILE A 226 -21.59 -9.31 17.46
C ILE A 226 -22.63 -8.90 16.41
N GLN A 227 -23.91 -8.97 16.75
CA GLN A 227 -24.98 -8.45 15.89
C GLN A 227 -24.85 -6.94 15.67
N GLU A 228 -24.53 -6.19 16.73
CA GLU A 228 -24.29 -4.75 16.66
C GLU A 228 -23.06 -4.40 15.81
N LEU A 229 -21.95 -5.15 15.97
CA LEU A 229 -20.72 -4.99 15.21
C LEU A 229 -20.92 -5.32 13.73
N ASN A 230 -21.57 -6.44 13.40
CA ASN A 230 -21.91 -6.78 12.02
C ASN A 230 -22.79 -5.71 11.37
N SER A 231 -23.79 -5.21 12.11
CA SER A 231 -24.64 -4.11 11.62
C SER A 231 -23.85 -2.83 11.37
N ALA A 232 -22.86 -2.52 12.22
CA ALA A 232 -21.98 -1.38 12.03
C ALA A 232 -21.04 -1.56 10.82
N LEU A 233 -20.49 -2.76 10.61
CA LEU A 233 -19.63 -3.10 9.48
C LEU A 233 -20.37 -3.10 8.13
N ILE A 234 -21.66 -3.50 8.12
CA ILE A 234 -22.52 -3.38 6.94
C ILE A 234 -22.79 -1.90 6.63
N LYS A 235 -23.19 -1.12 7.66
CA LYS A 235 -23.45 0.32 7.51
C LYS A 235 -22.24 1.13 7.05
N SER A 236 -21.02 0.72 7.44
CA SER A 236 -19.79 1.35 6.98
C SER A 236 -19.38 0.93 5.56
N GLY A 237 -20.07 -0.04 4.96
CA GLY A 237 -19.76 -0.56 3.62
C GLY A 237 -18.56 -1.51 3.56
N ILE A 238 -18.02 -1.93 4.72
CA ILE A 238 -16.90 -2.90 4.79
C ILE A 238 -17.39 -4.30 4.41
N ILE A 239 -18.60 -4.64 4.83
CA ILE A 239 -19.24 -5.93 4.54
C ILE A 239 -20.50 -5.68 3.70
N PRO A 240 -20.75 -6.44 2.63
CA PRO A 240 -22.00 -6.35 1.89
C PRO A 240 -23.19 -6.78 2.78
N ASP A 241 -24.31 -6.06 2.69
CA ASP A 241 -25.55 -6.36 3.43
C ASP A 241 -26.07 -7.78 3.14
N HIS A 242 -25.87 -8.25 1.90
CA HIS A 242 -26.26 -9.58 1.46
C HIS A 242 -25.14 -10.27 0.67
N THR A 243 -24.52 -11.28 1.27
CA THR A 243 -23.61 -12.20 0.56
C THR A 243 -24.41 -13.37 0.01
N ILE A 244 -24.80 -13.33 -1.26
CA ILE A 244 -25.48 -14.46 -1.90
C ILE A 244 -24.41 -15.44 -2.37
N LYS A 245 -24.26 -16.58 -1.67
CA LYS A 245 -23.37 -17.66 -2.11
C LYS A 245 -23.94 -18.25 -3.40
N ARG A 246 -23.34 -17.90 -4.55
CA ARG A 246 -23.70 -18.43 -5.86
C ARG A 246 -22.75 -19.56 -6.20
N ASN A 247 -23.26 -20.79 -6.28
CA ASN A 247 -22.48 -21.89 -6.81
C ASN A 247 -22.41 -21.74 -8.33
N LEU A 248 -21.22 -21.42 -8.85
CA LEU A 248 -20.96 -21.44 -10.29
C LEU A 248 -20.75 -22.89 -10.72
N LEU A 249 -21.82 -23.52 -11.20
CA LEU A 249 -21.77 -24.86 -11.76
C LEU A 249 -21.73 -24.77 -13.28
N ILE A 250 -20.81 -25.52 -13.89
CA ILE A 250 -20.85 -25.75 -15.33
C ILE A 250 -22.10 -26.58 -15.64
N LYS A 251 -22.87 -26.16 -16.63
CA LYS A 251 -24.09 -26.88 -17.08
C LYS A 251 -23.73 -28.32 -17.46
N ASP A 252 -24.55 -29.28 -17.05
CA ASP A 252 -24.28 -30.70 -17.32
C ASP A 252 -24.29 -31.01 -18.81
N ASP A 253 -25.14 -30.31 -19.59
CA ASP A 253 -25.13 -30.39 -21.06
C ASP A 253 -23.77 -29.99 -21.64
N PHE A 254 -23.12 -28.95 -21.11
CA PHE A 254 -21.79 -28.54 -21.55
C PHE A 254 -20.72 -29.56 -21.15
N LYS A 255 -20.80 -30.14 -19.94
CA LYS A 255 -19.88 -31.19 -19.49
C LYS A 255 -19.95 -32.45 -20.37
N SER A 256 -21.10 -32.70 -20.99
CA SER A 256 -21.30 -33.84 -21.89
C SER A 256 -20.60 -33.67 -23.26
N THR A 257 -20.29 -32.43 -23.65
CA THR A 257 -19.71 -32.09 -24.96
C THR A 257 -18.30 -32.65 -25.15
N SER A 258 -17.93 -32.93 -26.40
CA SER A 258 -16.56 -33.30 -26.76
C SER A 258 -15.55 -32.20 -26.39
N PHE A 259 -15.95 -30.93 -26.54
CA PHE A 259 -15.10 -29.79 -26.17
C PHE A 259 -14.74 -29.80 -24.68
N TYR A 260 -15.68 -30.08 -23.76
CA TYR A 260 -15.35 -30.17 -22.33
C TYR A 260 -14.49 -31.40 -21.98
N LYS A 261 -14.75 -32.54 -22.63
CA LYS A 261 -14.07 -33.82 -22.31
C LYS A 261 -12.67 -33.94 -22.90
N THR A 262 -12.44 -33.39 -24.08
CA THR A 262 -11.20 -33.58 -24.84
C THR A 262 -10.66 -32.30 -25.47
N GLY A 263 -11.30 -31.15 -25.24
CA GLY A 263 -10.82 -29.87 -25.75
C GLY A 263 -9.51 -29.46 -25.09
N LEU A 264 -8.63 -28.86 -25.88
CA LEU A 264 -7.40 -28.27 -25.40
C LEU A 264 -7.64 -26.79 -25.13
N LEU A 265 -7.38 -26.37 -23.88
CA LEU A 265 -7.39 -24.96 -23.50
C LEU A 265 -5.96 -24.44 -23.56
N PHE A 266 -5.66 -23.62 -24.55
CA PHE A 266 -4.39 -22.90 -24.61
C PHE A 266 -4.55 -21.59 -23.83
N LEU A 267 -3.88 -21.53 -22.68
CA LEU A 267 -3.81 -20.32 -21.88
C LEU A 267 -2.60 -19.52 -22.32
N ASN A 268 -2.81 -18.24 -22.64
CA ASN A 268 -1.72 -17.31 -22.82
C ASN A 268 -1.32 -16.80 -21.45
N TYR A 269 -0.02 -16.81 -21.17
CA TYR A 269 0.54 -16.13 -20.01
C TYR A 269 1.17 -14.82 -20.48
N PRO A 270 1.00 -13.72 -19.74
CA PRO A 270 1.66 -12.47 -20.09
C PRO A 270 3.17 -12.66 -19.95
N GLU A 271 3.90 -12.56 -21.05
CA GLU A 271 5.36 -12.46 -21.01
C GLU A 271 5.78 -11.00 -20.88
N LYS A 272 6.71 -10.74 -19.97
CA LYS A 272 7.26 -9.40 -19.77
C LYS A 272 7.98 -8.95 -21.03
N ASN A 273 7.44 -7.95 -21.72
CA ASN A 273 8.13 -7.32 -22.83
C ASN A 273 9.35 -6.57 -22.30
N LEU A 274 10.55 -7.10 -22.58
CA LEU A 274 11.83 -6.52 -22.17
C LEU A 274 12.22 -5.31 -23.03
N ARG A 275 11.48 -4.98 -24.09
CA ARG A 275 11.72 -3.87 -25.02
C ARG A 275 13.12 -3.86 -25.64
N LYS A 276 13.71 -5.05 -25.79
CA LYS A 276 15.06 -5.22 -26.37
C LYS A 276 15.13 -4.74 -27.83
N ASP A 277 14.00 -4.69 -28.50
CA ASP A 277 13.79 -4.23 -29.87
C ASP A 277 13.54 -2.71 -29.97
N VAL A 278 13.48 -1.98 -28.84
CA VAL A 278 13.27 -0.53 -28.84
C VAL A 278 14.63 0.19 -28.88
N PHE A 279 14.88 0.92 -29.97
CA PHE A 279 16.14 1.65 -30.22
C PHE A 279 15.96 3.16 -30.40
N SER A 280 14.72 3.67 -30.41
CA SER A 280 14.43 5.09 -30.69
C SER A 280 13.17 5.55 -29.99
N LEU A 281 13.00 6.87 -29.86
CA LEU A 281 11.69 7.46 -29.61
C LEU A 281 10.70 7.06 -30.72
N PRO A 282 9.40 6.89 -30.37
CA PRO A 282 8.34 6.71 -31.35
C PRO A 282 8.42 7.75 -32.46
N SER A 283 8.24 7.32 -33.71
CA SER A 283 8.30 8.21 -34.87
C SER A 283 7.31 9.37 -34.74
N SER A 284 6.11 9.12 -34.19
CA SER A 284 5.12 10.15 -33.89
C SER A 284 5.66 11.28 -33.02
N LEU A 285 6.46 10.96 -32.00
CA LEU A 285 7.06 11.97 -31.13
C LEU A 285 8.23 12.70 -31.77
N ARG A 286 9.00 12.03 -32.62
CA ARG A 286 10.14 12.65 -33.35
C ARG A 286 9.68 13.58 -34.47
N SER A 287 8.60 13.23 -35.16
CA SER A 287 8.06 14.05 -36.26
C SER A 287 7.14 15.19 -35.80
N THR A 288 6.81 15.24 -34.51
CA THR A 288 5.94 16.30 -33.96
C THR A 288 6.73 17.62 -33.84
N LEU A 289 6.16 18.70 -34.37
CA LEU A 289 6.65 20.06 -34.14
C LEU A 289 6.08 20.58 -32.83
N TYR A 290 6.90 20.65 -31.80
CA TYR A 290 6.46 21.10 -30.47
C TYR A 290 6.48 22.62 -30.39
N SER A 291 5.36 23.24 -30.04
CA SER A 291 5.25 24.69 -29.90
C SER A 291 5.29 25.13 -28.44
N THR A 292 6.00 26.22 -28.18
CA THR A 292 6.04 26.86 -26.86
C THR A 292 6.07 28.37 -26.99
N SER A 293 5.46 29.07 -26.04
CA SER A 293 5.46 30.53 -25.99
C SER A 293 6.23 31.02 -24.78
N LEU A 294 7.17 31.93 -25.01
CA LEU A 294 7.89 32.64 -23.96
C LEU A 294 6.99 33.68 -23.31
N ARG A 295 7.21 33.89 -22.01
CA ARG A 295 6.56 34.98 -21.29
C ARG A 295 7.16 36.31 -21.76
N THR A 296 6.32 37.24 -22.18
CA THR A 296 6.75 38.53 -22.74
C THR A 296 6.96 39.61 -21.68
N GLY A 297 6.69 39.32 -20.40
CA GLY A 297 6.78 40.29 -19.29
C GLY A 297 5.85 41.49 -19.40
N PHE A 298 4.95 41.48 -20.39
CA PHE A 298 4.06 42.58 -20.69
C PHE A 298 2.95 42.66 -19.64
N SER A 299 2.85 43.81 -19.00
CA SER A 299 1.81 44.11 -18.02
C SER A 299 0.88 45.16 -18.61
N LEU A 300 -0.41 44.83 -18.69
CA LEU A 300 -1.47 45.79 -18.97
C LEU A 300 -2.16 46.10 -17.64
N SER A 301 -2.17 47.37 -17.25
CA SER A 301 -3.13 47.87 -16.26
C SER A 301 -4.35 48.37 -17.03
N ASP A 302 -5.43 47.60 -17.02
CA ASP A 302 -6.71 48.01 -17.60
C ASP A 302 -7.68 48.41 -16.48
N ASP A 303 -8.51 49.41 -16.77
CA ASP A 303 -9.63 49.80 -15.91
C ASP A 303 -10.81 48.86 -16.17
N LEU A 304 -11.36 48.23 -15.13
CA LEU A 304 -12.35 47.14 -15.23
C LEU A 304 -13.65 47.53 -15.95
N PHE A 305 -13.87 48.84 -16.19
CA PHE A 305 -15.10 49.40 -16.73
C PHE A 305 -14.95 50.10 -18.10
N ALA A 306 -13.77 50.11 -18.71
CA ALA A 306 -13.57 50.69 -20.05
C ALA A 306 -13.76 49.66 -21.17
N GLU A 307 -14.27 50.08 -22.33
CA GLU A 307 -14.37 49.23 -23.52
C GLU A 307 -12.97 48.80 -23.98
N GLN A 308 -12.71 47.49 -23.88
CA GLN A 308 -11.41 46.88 -24.15
C GLN A 308 -11.04 47.04 -25.62
N THR A 309 -10.04 47.87 -25.92
CA THR A 309 -9.33 47.78 -27.20
C THR A 309 -8.22 46.74 -27.07
N LYS A 310 -8.38 45.60 -27.74
CA LYS A 310 -7.35 44.54 -27.82
C LYS A 310 -6.12 45.05 -28.58
N LYS A 311 -5.26 45.84 -27.93
CA LYS A 311 -3.88 46.03 -28.38
C LYS A 311 -3.10 44.75 -28.09
N GLY A 312 -3.13 43.82 -29.05
CA GLY A 312 -2.32 42.62 -29.01
C GLY A 312 -0.84 42.94 -29.14
N ILE A 313 0.00 42.17 -28.45
CA ILE A 313 1.45 42.20 -28.65
C ILE A 313 1.76 41.44 -29.95
N GLU A 314 2.54 42.04 -30.83
CA GLU A 314 3.07 41.34 -32.00
C GLU A 314 4.14 40.33 -31.56
N ARG A 315 3.83 39.04 -31.72
CA ARG A 315 4.76 37.94 -31.45
C ARG A 315 5.32 37.41 -32.75
N LYS A 316 6.61 37.09 -32.76
CA LYS A 316 7.27 36.37 -33.85
C LYS A 316 7.45 34.90 -33.44
N GLU A 317 7.54 34.04 -34.42
CA GLU A 317 7.83 32.62 -34.26
C GLU A 317 9.15 32.28 -34.93
N LYS A 318 9.89 31.34 -34.33
CA LYS A 318 11.13 30.82 -34.90
C LYS A 318 11.29 29.36 -34.54
N ASP A 319 11.71 28.58 -35.53
CA ASP A 319 11.98 27.15 -35.37
C ASP A 319 13.43 26.93 -34.91
N PHE A 320 13.60 25.99 -33.99
CA PHE A 320 14.87 25.52 -33.47
C PHE A 320 14.90 23.99 -33.46
N CYS A 321 16.08 23.37 -33.56
CA CYS A 321 16.22 21.95 -33.22
C CYS A 321 16.72 21.83 -31.78
N LEU A 322 16.25 20.83 -31.05
CA LEU A 322 16.65 20.60 -29.65
C LEU A 322 18.17 20.41 -29.52
N ARG A 323 18.82 19.81 -30.52
CA ARG A 323 20.30 19.65 -30.58
C ARG A 323 21.07 20.97 -30.67
N ASP A 324 20.43 22.06 -31.08
CA ASP A 324 21.07 23.35 -31.26
C ASP A 324 21.23 24.10 -29.93
N PHE A 325 20.50 23.67 -28.88
CA PHE A 325 20.63 24.22 -27.54
C PHE A 325 21.84 23.69 -26.80
N SER A 326 22.25 24.46 -25.80
CA SER A 326 23.33 24.05 -24.91
C SER A 326 22.99 22.74 -24.20
N GLN A 327 23.86 21.74 -24.32
CA GLN A 327 23.70 20.46 -23.61
C GLN A 327 23.54 20.65 -22.10
N THR A 328 24.19 21.67 -21.52
CA THR A 328 24.06 22.01 -20.10
C THR A 328 22.63 22.41 -19.75
N VAL A 329 21.96 23.15 -20.63
CA VAL A 329 20.55 23.56 -20.46
C VAL A 329 19.62 22.36 -20.59
N ILE A 330 19.84 21.51 -21.60
CA ILE A 330 19.03 20.28 -21.79
C ILE A 330 19.18 19.34 -20.59
N LYS A 331 20.42 19.10 -20.11
CA LYS A 331 20.67 18.29 -18.91
C LYS A 331 19.98 18.88 -17.67
N LYS A 332 20.07 20.20 -17.48
CA LYS A 332 19.39 20.88 -16.38
C LYS A 332 17.86 20.73 -16.47
N ALA A 333 17.29 20.76 -17.67
CA ALA A 333 15.86 20.52 -17.88
C ALA A 333 15.48 19.07 -17.56
N LEU A 334 16.26 18.08 -18.03
CA LEU A 334 16.04 16.67 -17.75
C LEU A 334 16.10 16.38 -16.24
N TYR A 335 17.07 16.95 -15.52
CA TYR A 335 17.19 16.75 -14.06
C TYR A 335 16.07 17.39 -13.23
N LYS A 336 15.27 18.31 -13.80
CA LYS A 336 14.08 18.84 -13.13
C LYS A 336 12.89 17.89 -13.17
N LEU A 337 12.95 16.87 -14.02
CA LEU A 337 11.83 16.00 -14.33
C LEU A 337 12.22 14.55 -14.00
N ASP A 338 11.66 14.00 -12.92
CA ASP A 338 11.97 12.64 -12.43
C ASP A 338 11.80 11.55 -13.50
N PHE A 339 10.89 11.76 -14.46
CA PHE A 339 10.70 10.86 -15.61
C PHE A 339 12.01 10.57 -16.37
N TYR A 340 12.88 11.58 -16.50
CA TYR A 340 14.12 11.49 -17.28
C TYR A 340 15.33 11.03 -16.46
N PHE A 341 15.13 10.59 -15.22
CA PHE A 341 16.20 9.90 -14.51
C PHE A 341 16.65 8.68 -15.31
N PHE A 342 17.98 8.50 -15.42
CA PHE A 342 18.54 7.51 -16.33
C PHE A 342 18.06 6.09 -16.02
N SER A 343 17.89 5.76 -14.73
CA SER A 343 17.31 4.50 -14.27
C SER A 343 15.87 4.27 -14.74
N ASN A 344 15.09 5.35 -14.92
CA ASN A 344 13.75 5.28 -15.50
C ASN A 344 13.82 5.21 -17.02
N LEU A 345 14.67 6.01 -17.69
CA LEU A 345 14.87 5.94 -19.14
C LEU A 345 15.28 4.54 -19.62
N GLN A 346 16.13 3.83 -18.88
CA GLN A 346 16.52 2.45 -19.20
C GLN A 346 15.34 1.45 -19.20
N LYS A 347 14.25 1.75 -18.50
CA LYS A 347 13.02 0.92 -18.56
C LYS A 347 12.28 1.10 -19.88
N TYR A 348 12.34 2.30 -20.47
CA TYR A 348 11.69 2.64 -21.74
C TYR A 348 12.59 2.30 -22.93
N PHE A 349 13.90 2.52 -22.79
CA PHE A 349 14.93 2.36 -23.82
C PHE A 349 16.10 1.55 -23.25
N PRO A 350 16.00 0.20 -23.20
CA PRO A 350 17.03 -0.65 -22.59
C PRO A 350 18.38 -0.59 -23.29
N ASN A 351 18.38 -0.24 -24.58
CA ASN A 351 19.57 -0.13 -25.42
C ASN A 351 20.27 1.24 -25.31
N LEU A 352 19.73 2.17 -24.50
CA LEU A 352 20.34 3.47 -24.26
C LEU A 352 21.50 3.33 -23.27
N GLU A 353 22.73 3.59 -23.72
CA GLU A 353 23.93 3.39 -22.89
C GLU A 353 24.25 4.61 -22.03
N LYS A 354 23.98 5.82 -22.53
CA LYS A 354 24.37 7.08 -21.89
C LYS A 354 23.32 8.16 -22.06
N LEU A 355 23.22 9.08 -21.11
CA LEU A 355 22.31 10.22 -21.21
C LEU A 355 22.65 11.14 -22.39
N ASP A 356 23.94 11.32 -22.72
CA ASP A 356 24.38 12.12 -23.85
C ASP A 356 23.88 11.56 -25.19
N GLU A 357 23.73 10.24 -25.28
CA GLU A 357 23.16 9.57 -26.43
C GLU A 357 21.69 9.97 -26.63
N PHE A 358 20.91 10.01 -25.55
CA PHE A 358 19.50 10.41 -25.58
C PHE A 358 19.32 11.86 -26.04
N ILE A 359 20.29 12.73 -25.73
CA ILE A 359 20.26 14.15 -26.09
C ILE A 359 20.67 14.38 -27.55
N LEU A 360 21.72 13.69 -28.01
CA LEU A 360 22.40 14.04 -29.26
C LEU A 360 21.97 13.21 -30.48
N LYS A 361 21.56 11.96 -30.28
CA LYS A 361 21.18 11.08 -31.38
C LYS A 361 19.82 11.46 -31.96
N ASN A 362 19.71 11.34 -33.28
CA ASN A 362 18.49 11.66 -34.03
C ASN A 362 17.36 10.66 -33.70
N GLU A 363 17.71 9.46 -33.28
CA GLU A 363 16.81 8.44 -32.79
C GLU A 363 16.08 8.86 -31.49
N TYR A 364 16.57 9.89 -30.80
CA TYR A 364 16.00 10.43 -29.57
C TYR A 364 15.69 11.93 -29.68
N LEU A 365 16.21 12.78 -28.78
CA LEU A 365 15.88 14.21 -28.74
C LEU A 365 16.55 15.01 -29.88
N GLY A 366 17.59 14.48 -30.51
CA GLY A 366 18.41 15.23 -31.47
C GLY A 366 17.68 15.66 -32.74
N GLU A 367 16.63 14.94 -33.15
CA GLU A 367 15.81 15.25 -34.33
C GLU A 367 14.58 16.12 -34.01
N ILE A 368 14.29 16.35 -32.73
CA ILE A 368 13.07 17.05 -32.33
C ILE A 368 13.17 18.53 -32.69
N LYS A 369 12.19 18.97 -33.49
CA LYS A 369 12.01 20.36 -33.89
C LYS A 369 11.02 21.05 -32.97
N ILE A 370 11.32 22.29 -32.66
CA ILE A 370 10.52 23.10 -31.76
C ILE A 370 10.25 24.46 -32.39
N ASN A 371 9.04 24.96 -32.22
CA ASN A 371 8.64 26.29 -32.62
C ASN A 371 8.49 27.15 -31.36
N VAL A 372 9.24 28.25 -31.28
CA VAL A 372 9.22 29.15 -30.13
C VAL A 372 8.62 30.49 -30.54
N SER A 373 7.54 30.89 -29.85
CA SER A 373 6.89 32.20 -30.03
C SER A 373 7.29 33.19 -28.92
N GLY A 374 7.60 34.43 -29.30
CA GLY A 374 8.06 35.46 -28.37
C GLY A 374 8.13 36.86 -29.00
N LEU A 375 8.64 37.84 -28.25
CA LEU A 375 8.92 39.17 -28.80
C LEU A 375 10.08 39.09 -29.80
N ALA A 376 10.07 39.92 -30.84
CA ALA A 376 11.17 40.02 -31.81
C ALA A 376 12.58 40.06 -31.18
N PRO A 377 12.87 40.94 -30.19
CA PRO A 377 14.18 40.99 -29.54
C PRO A 377 14.55 39.72 -28.75
N GLN A 378 13.57 38.92 -28.31
CA GLN A 378 13.83 37.65 -27.61
C GLN A 378 14.29 36.53 -28.56
N LEU A 379 14.08 36.69 -29.87
CA LEU A 379 14.36 35.67 -30.89
C LEU A 379 15.49 36.04 -31.87
N GLU A 380 15.88 37.32 -31.93
CA GLU A 380 16.82 37.87 -32.91
C GLU A 380 18.28 37.43 -32.70
N ASN A 381 18.75 37.23 -31.46
CA ASN A 381 20.17 36.98 -31.15
C ASN A 381 20.47 35.64 -30.48
N SER A 382 19.65 34.60 -30.74
CA SER A 382 19.58 33.33 -29.98
C SER A 382 18.88 33.47 -28.63
N LEU A 383 18.29 32.37 -28.16
CA LEU A 383 17.51 32.37 -26.92
C LEU A 383 18.46 32.53 -25.73
N SER A 384 18.06 33.31 -24.73
CA SER A 384 18.83 33.34 -23.47
C SER A 384 18.79 31.97 -22.80
N PRO A 385 19.81 31.56 -22.02
CA PRO A 385 19.81 30.27 -21.34
C PRO A 385 18.59 30.02 -20.44
N GLU A 386 17.98 31.08 -19.91
CA GLU A 386 16.74 31.01 -19.13
C GLU A 386 15.52 30.66 -20.00
N HIS A 387 15.37 31.32 -21.15
CA HIS A 387 14.31 31.04 -22.10
C HIS A 387 14.49 29.66 -22.77
N GLU A 388 15.73 29.26 -23.07
CA GLU A 388 16.03 27.90 -23.53
C GLU A 388 15.59 26.87 -22.47
N LEU A 389 15.94 27.08 -21.20
CA LEU A 389 15.57 26.18 -20.12
C LEU A 389 14.04 26.08 -19.97
N GLU A 390 13.33 27.20 -20.02
CA GLU A 390 11.86 27.21 -19.95
C GLU A 390 11.23 26.46 -21.14
N ALA A 391 11.69 26.74 -22.36
CA ALA A 391 11.20 26.11 -23.57
C ALA A 391 11.44 24.59 -23.57
N VAL A 392 12.68 24.17 -23.28
CA VAL A 392 13.06 22.75 -23.25
C VAL A 392 12.29 22.00 -22.15
N THR A 393 12.14 22.59 -20.96
CA THR A 393 11.43 21.93 -19.85
C THR A 393 9.98 21.63 -20.23
N LYS A 394 9.25 22.59 -20.81
CA LYS A 394 7.85 22.39 -21.25
C LYS A 394 7.71 21.30 -22.31
N ILE A 395 8.65 21.24 -23.25
CA ILE A 395 8.62 20.25 -24.34
C ILE A 395 8.91 18.85 -23.80
N LEU A 396 9.88 18.74 -22.87
CA LEU A 396 10.15 17.49 -22.17
C LEU A 396 8.95 17.03 -21.33
N GLU A 397 8.20 17.92 -20.67
CA GLU A 397 6.96 17.55 -19.99
C GLU A 397 5.92 16.93 -20.95
N GLN A 398 5.75 17.51 -22.14
CA GLN A 398 4.85 16.99 -23.17
C GLN A 398 5.27 15.62 -23.69
N ILE A 399 6.57 15.43 -23.95
CA ILE A 399 7.13 14.14 -24.39
C ILE A 399 6.98 13.09 -23.29
N ALA A 400 7.28 13.41 -22.04
CA ALA A 400 7.14 12.51 -20.90
C ALA A 400 5.68 12.07 -20.69
N SER A 401 4.73 13.00 -20.79
CA SER A 401 3.30 12.71 -20.70
C SER A 401 2.86 11.73 -21.80
N SER A 402 3.32 11.96 -23.04
CA SER A 402 2.98 11.11 -24.18
C SER A 402 3.59 9.70 -24.10
N LEU A 403 4.81 9.57 -23.57
CA LEU A 403 5.46 8.28 -23.34
C LEU A 403 4.80 7.49 -22.20
N SER A 404 4.31 8.20 -21.17
CA SER A 404 3.67 7.57 -20.03
C SER A 404 2.29 7.01 -20.39
N SER A 405 1.53 7.70 -21.25
CA SER A 405 0.22 7.22 -21.70
C SER A 405 0.30 6.01 -22.62
N GLN A 406 1.29 5.96 -23.54
CA GLN A 406 1.49 4.83 -24.44
C GLN A 406 1.99 3.54 -23.76
N ASN A 407 2.52 3.65 -22.54
CA ASN A 407 2.97 2.50 -21.75
C ASN A 407 1.89 1.89 -20.85
N SER A 408 0.71 2.51 -20.81
CA SER A 408 -0.42 2.10 -19.96
C SER A 408 -1.37 1.12 -20.66
N GLU A 409 -1.13 0.83 -21.94
CA GLU A 409 -1.76 -0.23 -22.75
C GLU A 409 -0.78 -1.38 -22.97
#